data_AF-A0A1L8DC19-F1
#
_entry.id   AF-A0A1L8DC19-F1
#
_cell.length_a   1.000
_cell.length_b   1.000
_cell.length_c   1.000
_cell.angle_alpha   90.00
_cell.angle_beta   90.00
_cell.angle_gamma   90.00
#
_symmetry.space_group_name_H-M   'P 1'
#
loop_
_entity.id
_entity.type
_entity.pdbx_description
1 polymer ?
#
loop_
_entity_poly.entity_id
_entity_poly.type
_entity_poly.pdbx_seq_one_letter_code
_entity_poly.pdbx_strand_id
1 'polypeptide(L)'
;QFNTPEERLSVFPQHLWNNNWESQDGKLLVLDVGCNAGNFTQLFHTFISKHSGRDVFILGIDIDPTLIQRATESNAFPEKITYATLDFMTDTGYLDDFLLFHKRKSFDVVLGLSITMWIHLNHGDDGLKTFLMRLSSLTDILVTEPQPWKCYQTAVRRMSKVKKKFPHFRDLTWRSGVDGDINNYLETQCQLRKIFESTETKWKRKILCYRK
;
A
#
# COMPACT_ATOMS: atom_id res chain seq x y z
N GLN A 1 7.65 18.99 -4.41
CA GLN A 1 6.33 18.55 -4.90
C GLN A 1 6.26 17.04 -4.74
N PHE A 2 5.13 16.43 -4.44
CA PHE A 2 4.98 14.97 -4.40
C PHE A 2 4.43 14.48 -5.76
N ASN A 3 4.51 13.18 -6.05
CA ASN A 3 3.75 12.58 -7.17
C ASN A 3 2.27 12.88 -6.96
N THR A 4 1.59 13.44 -7.95
CA THR A 4 0.13 13.57 -7.84
C THR A 4 -0.51 12.18 -7.93
N PRO A 5 -1.71 11.98 -7.34
CA PRO A 5 -2.45 10.74 -7.48
C PRO A 5 -2.66 10.29 -8.94
N GLU A 6 -2.90 11.23 -9.86
CA GLU A 6 -3.10 10.98 -11.29
C GLU A 6 -1.82 10.52 -11.97
N GLU A 7 -0.69 11.17 -11.66
CA GLU A 7 0.62 10.76 -12.15
C GLU A 7 0.95 9.34 -11.68
N ARG A 8 0.63 9.01 -10.42
CA ARG A 8 0.80 7.65 -9.89
C ARG A 8 -0.11 6.65 -10.61
N LEU A 9 -1.37 6.98 -10.82
CA LEU A 9 -2.34 6.08 -11.47
C LEU A 9 -1.99 5.83 -12.95
N SER A 10 -1.38 6.80 -13.63
CA SER A 10 -1.05 6.70 -15.06
C SER A 10 -0.12 5.54 -15.41
N VAL A 11 0.63 5.01 -14.44
CA VAL A 11 1.55 3.88 -14.63
C VAL A 11 0.97 2.53 -14.17
N PHE A 12 -0.29 2.49 -13.72
CA PHE A 12 -0.95 1.23 -13.35
C PHE A 12 -1.34 0.40 -14.59
N PRO A 13 -1.14 -0.93 -14.56
CA PRO A 13 -1.35 -1.79 -15.73
C PRO A 13 -2.85 -2.08 -15.95
N GLN A 14 -3.48 -1.48 -16.95
CA GLN A 14 -4.91 -1.71 -17.24
C GLN A 14 -5.24 -3.21 -17.49
N HIS A 15 -4.33 -3.93 -18.14
CA HIS A 15 -4.50 -5.34 -18.50
C HIS A 15 -4.43 -6.30 -17.31
N LEU A 16 -3.98 -5.85 -16.13
CA LEU A 16 -3.86 -6.73 -14.96
C LEU A 16 -5.21 -6.97 -14.27
N TRP A 17 -6.20 -6.11 -14.53
CA TRP A 17 -7.48 -6.10 -13.82
C TRP A 17 -8.61 -6.79 -14.60
N ASN A 18 -8.36 -7.20 -15.84
CA ASN A 18 -9.36 -7.54 -16.85
C ASN A 18 -9.83 -9.01 -16.84
N ASN A 19 -10.00 -9.59 -15.64
CA ASN A 19 -10.33 -10.99 -15.33
C ASN A 19 -9.11 -11.83 -14.91
N ASN A 20 -9.36 -13.01 -14.32
CA ASN A 20 -8.45 -13.80 -13.45
C ASN A 20 -8.43 -13.34 -12.00
N TRP A 21 -9.60 -13.31 -11.36
CA TRP A 21 -9.72 -13.12 -9.90
C TRP A 21 -9.98 -14.47 -9.25
N GLU A 22 -9.37 -14.75 -8.10
CA GLU A 22 -9.64 -16.00 -7.36
C GLU A 22 -11.09 -16.05 -6.86
N SER A 23 -11.60 -14.95 -6.33
CA SER A 23 -12.97 -14.84 -5.85
C SER A 23 -13.98 -14.87 -6.98
N GLN A 24 -15.15 -15.48 -6.76
CA GLN A 24 -16.20 -15.64 -7.77
C GLN A 24 -17.54 -14.98 -7.38
N ASP A 25 -17.56 -14.20 -6.30
CA ASP A 25 -18.76 -13.59 -5.72
C ASP A 25 -19.16 -12.25 -6.37
N GLY A 26 -18.47 -11.85 -7.45
CA GLY A 26 -18.68 -10.60 -8.17
C GLY A 26 -18.13 -9.35 -7.45
N LYS A 27 -17.60 -9.49 -6.24
CA LYS A 27 -17.00 -8.40 -5.47
C LYS A 27 -15.49 -8.34 -5.70
N LEU A 28 -14.92 -7.18 -5.43
CA LEU A 28 -13.48 -6.97 -5.38
C LEU A 28 -13.15 -6.16 -4.13
N LEU A 29 -12.48 -6.79 -3.17
CA LEU A 29 -12.08 -6.16 -1.92
C LEU A 29 -10.64 -5.65 -2.01
N VAL A 30 -10.45 -4.36 -1.74
CA VAL A 30 -9.14 -3.71 -1.73
C VAL A 30 -8.82 -3.21 -0.32
N LEU A 31 -7.58 -3.40 0.13
CA LEU A 31 -7.02 -2.72 1.29
C LEU A 31 -5.96 -1.71 0.83
N ASP A 32 -6.09 -0.46 1.23
CA ASP A 32 -5.09 0.61 0.97
C ASP A 32 -4.38 1.02 2.26
N VAL A 33 -3.14 0.56 2.44
CA VAL A 33 -2.37 0.76 3.67
C VAL A 33 -1.55 2.04 3.58
N GLY A 34 -1.85 3.00 4.47
CA GLY A 34 -1.28 4.35 4.43
C GLY A 34 -1.99 5.23 3.40
N CYS A 35 -3.33 5.20 3.39
CA CYS A 35 -4.16 5.87 2.40
C CYS A 35 -4.07 7.41 2.45
N ASN A 36 -3.44 7.98 3.48
CA ASN A 36 -3.37 9.42 3.71
C ASN A 36 -4.79 10.03 3.73
N ALA A 37 -5.00 11.16 3.05
CA ALA A 37 -6.31 11.79 2.90
C ALA A 37 -7.22 11.14 1.84
N GLY A 38 -6.96 9.90 1.41
CA GLY A 38 -7.85 9.12 0.52
C GLY A 38 -7.86 9.54 -0.96
N ASN A 39 -7.12 10.58 -1.36
CA ASN A 39 -7.14 11.10 -2.74
C ASN A 39 -6.81 10.04 -3.80
N PHE A 40 -5.76 9.23 -3.56
CA PHE A 40 -5.41 8.14 -4.47
C PHE A 40 -6.42 6.99 -4.40
N THR A 41 -6.90 6.66 -3.19
CA THR A 41 -7.86 5.59 -2.94
C THR A 41 -9.12 5.76 -3.78
N GLN A 42 -9.67 6.98 -3.84
CA GLN A 42 -10.87 7.29 -4.64
C GLN A 42 -10.61 7.21 -6.15
N LEU A 43 -9.46 7.69 -6.62
CA LEU A 43 -9.07 7.57 -8.03
C LEU A 43 -8.85 6.11 -8.44
N PHE A 44 -8.22 5.33 -7.54
CA PHE A 44 -8.01 3.91 -7.75
C PHE A 44 -9.34 3.15 -7.78
N HIS A 45 -10.31 3.49 -6.92
CA HIS A 45 -11.67 2.92 -6.98
C HIS A 45 -12.31 3.10 -8.36
N THR A 46 -12.28 4.31 -8.89
CA THR A 46 -12.84 4.60 -10.23
C THR A 46 -12.12 3.80 -11.31
N PHE A 47 -10.79 3.74 -11.24
CA PHE A 47 -9.97 3.00 -12.18
C PHE A 47 -10.22 1.48 -12.13
N ILE A 48 -10.17 0.88 -10.95
CA ILE A 48 -10.30 -0.57 -10.82
C ILE A 48 -11.74 -1.03 -11.05
N SER A 49 -12.75 -0.23 -10.69
CA SER A 49 -14.15 -0.52 -11.04
C SER A 49 -14.34 -0.59 -12.56
N LYS A 50 -13.75 0.35 -13.30
CA LYS A 50 -13.80 0.38 -14.76
C LYS A 50 -13.14 -0.84 -15.40
N HIS A 51 -11.98 -1.27 -14.92
CA HIS A 51 -11.19 -2.31 -15.58
C HIS A 51 -11.48 -3.73 -15.07
N SER A 52 -12.02 -3.88 -13.86
CA SER A 52 -12.40 -5.18 -13.30
C SER A 52 -13.81 -5.63 -13.66
N GLY A 53 -14.72 -4.69 -13.92
CA GLY A 53 -16.14 -4.98 -14.09
C GLY A 53 -16.80 -5.58 -12.84
N ARG A 54 -16.18 -5.42 -11.67
CA ARG A 54 -16.64 -5.95 -10.38
C ARG A 54 -17.22 -4.86 -9.48
N ASP A 55 -17.99 -5.29 -8.48
CA ASP A 55 -18.41 -4.40 -7.41
C ASP A 55 -17.26 -4.20 -6.40
N VAL A 56 -16.62 -3.04 -6.48
CA VAL A 56 -15.38 -2.73 -5.75
C VAL A 56 -15.69 -2.10 -4.41
N PHE A 57 -15.12 -2.69 -3.34
CA PHE A 57 -15.13 -2.15 -1.99
C PHE A 57 -13.70 -1.94 -1.50
N ILE A 58 -13.40 -0.77 -0.96
CA ILE A 58 -12.05 -0.42 -0.49
C ILE A 58 -12.08 -0.05 0.99
N LEU A 59 -11.18 -0.65 1.76
CA LEU A 59 -10.82 -0.19 3.09
C LEU A 59 -9.52 0.62 3.00
N GLY A 60 -9.58 1.92 3.25
CA GLY A 60 -8.41 2.77 3.39
C GLY A 60 -8.03 2.95 4.85
N ILE A 61 -6.77 2.67 5.21
CA ILE A 61 -6.28 2.84 6.58
C ILE A 61 -5.08 3.77 6.66
N ASP A 62 -5.01 4.52 7.75
CA ASP A 62 -3.87 5.37 8.07
C ASP A 62 -3.76 5.51 9.59
N ILE A 63 -2.54 5.74 10.09
CA ILE A 63 -2.29 5.89 11.52
C ILE A 63 -2.71 7.27 12.03
N ASP A 64 -2.83 8.27 11.14
CA ASP A 64 -3.20 9.63 11.52
C ASP A 64 -4.73 9.84 11.45
N PRO A 65 -5.42 10.03 12.60
CA PRO A 65 -6.85 10.26 12.63
C PRO A 65 -7.28 11.53 11.90
N THR A 66 -6.42 12.54 11.82
CA THR A 66 -6.74 13.79 11.10
C THR A 66 -6.79 13.55 9.60
N LEU A 67 -5.92 12.68 9.08
CA LEU A 67 -5.95 12.30 7.66
C LEU A 67 -7.17 11.45 7.33
N ILE A 68 -7.52 10.51 8.21
CA ILE A 68 -8.73 9.69 8.07
C ILE A 68 -10.00 10.52 8.14
N GLN A 69 -10.07 11.52 9.03
CA GLN A 69 -11.18 12.46 9.06
C GLN A 69 -11.33 13.17 7.71
N ARG A 70 -10.24 13.72 7.15
CA ARG A 70 -10.26 14.38 5.84
C ARG A 70 -10.65 13.43 4.71
N ALA A 71 -10.16 12.19 4.73
CA ALA A 71 -10.50 11.16 3.75
C ALA A 71 -12.01 10.85 3.81
N THR A 72 -12.57 10.78 5.01
CA THR A 72 -14.00 10.52 5.25
C THR A 72 -14.87 11.69 4.79
N GLU A 73 -14.50 12.93 5.15
CA GLU A 73 -15.23 14.15 4.77
C GLU A 73 -15.25 14.38 3.25
N SER A 74 -14.20 13.96 2.55
CA SER A 74 -14.06 14.11 1.09
C SER A 74 -14.42 12.86 0.29
N ASN A 75 -15.02 11.85 0.93
CA ASN A 75 -15.32 10.56 0.31
C ASN A 75 -16.50 10.67 -0.68
N ALA A 76 -16.21 10.60 -1.98
CA ALA A 76 -17.22 10.60 -3.04
C ALA A 76 -17.99 9.28 -3.14
N PHE A 77 -17.54 8.21 -2.46
CA PHE A 77 -18.10 6.87 -2.56
C PHE A 77 -18.33 6.23 -1.17
N PRO A 78 -19.14 6.82 -0.27
CA PRO A 78 -19.28 6.37 1.11
C PRO A 78 -19.81 4.92 1.27
N GLU A 79 -20.57 4.43 0.29
CA GLU A 79 -21.08 3.05 0.24
C GLU A 79 -20.03 2.02 -0.23
N LYS A 80 -18.93 2.49 -0.82
CA LYS A 80 -17.91 1.64 -1.48
C LYS A 80 -16.53 1.78 -0.87
N ILE A 81 -16.23 2.91 -0.23
CA ILE A 81 -14.94 3.18 0.39
C ILE A 81 -15.18 3.49 1.86
N THR A 82 -14.54 2.73 2.74
CA THR A 82 -14.53 2.96 4.18
C THR A 82 -13.13 3.36 4.60
N TYR A 83 -13.02 4.36 5.48
CA TYR A 83 -11.74 4.78 6.05
C TYR A 83 -11.70 4.48 7.55
N ALA A 84 -10.53 4.07 8.04
CA ALA A 84 -10.33 3.81 9.47
C ALA A 84 -8.94 4.22 9.94
N THR A 85 -8.88 4.75 11.17
CA THR A 85 -7.61 5.00 11.85
C THR A 85 -7.10 3.70 12.43
N LEU A 86 -5.91 3.25 11.98
CA LEU A 86 -5.36 1.95 12.35
C LEU A 86 -3.83 2.00 12.29
N ASP A 87 -3.16 1.42 13.29
CA ASP A 87 -1.75 1.06 13.15
C ASP A 87 -1.63 -0.34 12.56
N PHE A 88 -1.29 -0.42 11.27
CA PHE A 88 -1.16 -1.69 10.57
C PHE A 88 -0.06 -2.60 11.14
N MET A 89 0.88 -2.10 11.95
CA MET A 89 1.88 -2.95 12.58
C MET A 89 1.34 -3.71 13.80
N THR A 90 0.30 -3.20 14.46
CA THR A 90 -0.16 -3.71 15.76
C THR A 90 -1.64 -4.13 15.77
N ASP A 91 -2.49 -3.46 15.00
CA ASP A 91 -3.94 -3.68 15.03
C ASP A 91 -4.41 -4.55 13.86
N THR A 92 -5.09 -5.67 14.15
CA THR A 92 -5.70 -6.55 13.12
C THR A 92 -7.22 -6.55 13.12
N GLY A 93 -7.86 -6.29 14.28
CA GLY A 93 -9.29 -6.56 14.48
C GLY A 93 -10.22 -5.89 13.45
N TYR A 94 -9.94 -4.63 13.09
CA TYR A 94 -10.78 -3.91 12.13
C TYR A 94 -10.70 -4.49 10.71
N LEU A 95 -9.57 -5.08 10.32
CA LEU A 95 -9.44 -5.74 9.01
C LEU A 95 -10.31 -6.99 8.97
N ASP A 96 -10.30 -7.76 10.06
CA ASP A 96 -11.11 -8.97 10.21
C ASP A 96 -12.60 -8.64 10.20
N ASP A 97 -13.02 -7.57 10.87
CA ASP A 97 -14.41 -7.09 10.86
C ASP A 97 -14.88 -6.70 9.45
N PHE A 98 -14.05 -5.97 8.69
CA PHE A 98 -14.36 -5.61 7.30
C PHE A 98 -14.49 -6.85 6.42
N LEU A 99 -13.55 -7.79 6.51
CA LEU A 99 -13.59 -9.04 5.76
C LEU A 99 -14.82 -9.88 6.14
N LEU A 100 -15.14 -9.97 7.43
CA LEU A 100 -16.30 -10.69 7.95
C LEU A 100 -17.61 -10.08 7.43
N PHE A 101 -17.74 -8.75 7.43
CA PHE A 101 -18.88 -8.04 6.86
C PHE A 101 -19.11 -8.42 5.39
N HIS A 102 -18.03 -8.53 4.62
CA HIS A 102 -18.09 -8.97 3.22
C HIS A 102 -18.14 -10.49 3.03
N LYS A 103 -18.11 -11.29 4.11
CA LYS A 103 -18.06 -12.77 4.11
C LYS A 103 -16.83 -13.33 3.40
N ARG A 104 -15.67 -12.70 3.62
CA ARG A 104 -14.39 -13.04 3.00
C ARG A 104 -13.34 -13.32 4.06
N LYS A 105 -12.25 -13.99 3.66
CA LYS A 105 -11.09 -14.30 4.50
C LYS A 105 -9.82 -13.55 4.10
N SER A 106 -9.83 -12.91 2.94
CA SER A 106 -8.71 -12.19 2.34
C SER A 106 -9.23 -11.11 1.40
N PHE A 107 -8.39 -10.09 1.18
CA PHE A 107 -8.60 -9.06 0.18
C PHE A 107 -8.18 -9.59 -1.20
N ASP A 108 -8.87 -9.15 -2.26
CA ASP A 108 -8.44 -9.46 -3.62
C ASP A 108 -7.17 -8.67 -3.98
N VAL A 109 -7.06 -7.42 -3.49
CA VAL A 109 -5.90 -6.56 -3.71
C VAL A 109 -5.48 -5.88 -2.41
N VAL A 110 -4.18 -5.83 -2.13
CA VAL A 110 -3.59 -4.97 -1.09
C VAL A 110 -2.64 -3.97 -1.73
N LEU A 111 -2.75 -2.70 -1.35
CA LEU A 111 -1.90 -1.60 -1.78
C LEU A 111 -0.97 -1.18 -0.63
N GLY A 112 0.34 -1.22 -0.89
CA GLY A 112 1.41 -0.71 -0.03
C GLY A 112 2.19 0.39 -0.74
N LEU A 113 1.54 1.53 -0.98
CA LEU A 113 2.07 2.59 -1.84
C LEU A 113 2.78 3.68 -1.02
N SER A 114 4.07 3.91 -1.28
CA SER A 114 4.84 4.94 -0.59
C SER A 114 4.79 4.86 0.95
N ILE A 115 4.68 3.66 1.50
CA ILE A 115 4.59 3.41 2.95
C ILE A 115 5.79 2.66 3.52
N THR A 116 6.48 1.85 2.71
CA THR A 116 7.57 0.96 3.16
C THR A 116 8.71 1.71 3.84
N MET A 117 9.10 2.89 3.33
CA MET A 117 10.11 3.73 4.01
C MET A 117 9.72 4.14 5.42
N TRP A 118 8.45 4.50 5.65
CA TRP A 118 7.99 4.95 6.95
C TRP A 118 7.97 3.81 7.95
N ILE A 119 7.52 2.63 7.52
CA ILE A 119 7.61 1.41 8.34
C ILE A 119 9.06 1.12 8.69
N HIS A 120 9.93 1.11 7.69
CA HIS A 120 11.33 0.76 7.86
C HIS A 120 12.07 1.72 8.81
N LEU A 121 11.85 3.03 8.68
CA LEU A 121 12.44 4.04 9.56
C LEU A 121 11.96 3.91 11.02
N ASN A 122 10.72 3.48 11.25
CA ASN A 122 10.11 3.42 12.59
C ASN A 122 10.17 2.05 13.26
N HIS A 123 10.37 0.96 12.50
CA HIS A 123 10.36 -0.41 13.02
C HIS A 123 11.58 -1.26 12.60
N GLY A 124 12.56 -0.67 11.89
CA GLY A 124 13.77 -1.36 11.48
C GLY A 124 13.56 -2.38 10.36
N ASP A 125 14.63 -3.10 10.00
CA ASP A 125 14.58 -4.11 8.92
C ASP A 125 13.55 -5.20 9.24
N ASP A 126 13.50 -5.67 10.49
CA ASP A 126 12.57 -6.72 10.91
C ASP A 126 11.11 -6.26 10.89
N GLY A 127 10.85 -5.00 11.28
CA GLY A 127 9.53 -4.41 11.13
C GLY A 127 9.08 -4.31 9.67
N LEU A 128 10.00 -3.94 8.76
CA LEU A 128 9.69 -3.94 7.33
C LEU A 128 9.41 -5.35 6.81
N LYS A 129 10.19 -6.36 7.20
CA LYS A 129 9.95 -7.76 6.82
C LYS A 129 8.60 -8.26 7.33
N THR A 130 8.26 -8.02 8.60
CA THR A 130 6.95 -8.36 9.19
C THR A 130 5.82 -7.67 8.44
N PHE A 131 5.98 -6.39 8.10
CA PHE A 131 5.03 -5.64 7.31
C PHE A 131 4.79 -6.29 5.93
N LEU A 132 5.85 -6.61 5.19
CA LEU A 132 5.77 -7.24 3.87
C LEU A 132 5.11 -8.63 3.93
N MET A 133 5.47 -9.45 4.92
CA MET A 133 4.83 -10.75 5.15
C MET A 133 3.33 -10.57 5.41
N ARG A 134 2.96 -9.63 6.29
CA ARG A 134 1.56 -9.37 6.63
C ARG A 134 0.76 -8.86 5.43
N LEU A 135 1.29 -7.95 4.63
CA LEU A 135 0.63 -7.53 3.38
C LEU A 135 0.40 -8.73 2.46
N SER A 136 1.43 -9.56 2.27
CA SER A 136 1.35 -10.73 1.37
C SER A 136 0.36 -11.79 1.87
N SER A 137 0.23 -12.00 3.18
CA SER A 137 -0.71 -13.01 3.71
C SER A 137 -2.16 -12.61 3.48
N LEU A 138 -2.46 -11.31 3.43
CA LEU A 138 -3.82 -10.77 3.35
C LEU A 138 -4.42 -10.75 1.94
N THR A 139 -3.66 -11.10 0.90
CA THR A 139 -4.13 -10.91 -0.50
C THR A 139 -3.68 -11.95 -1.50
N ASP A 140 -4.36 -12.01 -2.64
CA ASP A 140 -3.88 -12.65 -3.88
C ASP A 140 -2.94 -11.71 -4.64
N ILE A 141 -3.32 -10.44 -4.83
CA ILE A 141 -2.53 -9.44 -5.57
C ILE A 141 -2.00 -8.36 -4.62
N LEU A 142 -0.68 -8.30 -4.49
CA LEU A 142 0.00 -7.24 -3.73
C LEU A 142 0.58 -6.19 -4.68
N VAL A 143 0.24 -4.93 -4.46
CA VAL A 143 0.83 -3.79 -5.17
C VAL A 143 1.70 -2.98 -4.22
N THR A 144 2.94 -2.68 -4.61
CA THR A 144 3.83 -1.83 -3.80
C THR A 144 4.44 -0.69 -4.61
N GLU A 145 4.76 0.40 -3.93
CA GLU A 145 5.58 1.50 -4.45
C GLU A 145 6.73 1.77 -3.46
N PRO A 146 7.81 0.97 -3.47
CA PRO A 146 8.94 1.18 -2.58
C PRO A 146 9.62 2.52 -2.83
N GLN A 147 9.95 3.26 -1.77
CA GLN A 147 10.71 4.50 -1.93
C GLN A 147 12.23 4.25 -1.92
N PRO A 148 12.99 4.88 -2.81
CA PRO A 148 14.44 4.72 -2.87
C PRO A 148 15.14 5.34 -1.65
N TRP A 149 16.37 4.91 -1.37
CA TRP A 149 17.17 5.36 -0.21
C TRP A 149 17.33 6.90 -0.11
N LYS A 150 17.36 7.60 -1.24
CA LYS A 150 17.41 9.08 -1.27
C LYS A 150 16.22 9.72 -0.53
N CYS A 151 15.05 9.07 -0.54
CA CYS A 151 13.88 9.50 0.22
C CYS A 151 14.12 9.37 1.74
N TYR A 152 14.77 8.30 2.20
CA TYR A 152 15.11 8.09 3.61
C TYR A 152 16.01 9.22 4.12
N GLN A 153 17.08 9.53 3.38
CA GLN A 153 18.01 10.61 3.72
C GLN A 153 17.30 11.96 3.82
N THR A 154 16.38 12.23 2.88
CA THR A 154 15.58 13.46 2.86
C THR A 154 14.66 13.55 4.08
N ALA A 155 13.96 12.46 4.41
CA ALA A 155 13.08 12.39 5.58
C ALA A 155 13.85 12.59 6.89
N VAL A 156 14.99 11.91 7.06
CA VAL A 156 15.85 12.02 8.25
C VAL A 156 16.39 13.45 8.40
N ARG A 157 16.87 14.06 7.33
CA ARG A 157 17.33 15.46 7.33
C ARG A 157 16.20 16.40 7.75
N ARG A 158 14.98 16.18 7.25
CA ARG A 158 13.80 16.99 7.63
C ARG A 158 13.47 16.85 9.11
N MET A 159 13.44 15.64 9.65
CA MET A 159 13.13 15.42 11.08
C MET A 159 14.22 15.99 12.00
N SER A 160 15.48 15.94 11.57
CA SER A 160 16.60 16.49 12.33
C SER A 160 16.46 18.01 12.54
N LYS A 161 15.89 18.75 11.58
CA LYS A 161 15.62 20.19 11.72
C LYS A 161 14.64 20.52 12.85
N VAL A 162 13.73 19.60 13.16
CA VAL A 162 12.78 19.72 14.29
C VAL A 162 13.21 18.91 15.51
N LYS A 163 14.53 18.61 15.62
CA LYS A 163 15.16 17.85 16.72
C LYS A 163 14.54 16.47 16.99
N LYS A 164 13.82 15.90 16.03
CA LYS A 164 13.29 14.53 16.08
C LYS A 164 14.18 13.60 15.26
N LYS A 165 14.21 12.32 15.64
CA LYS A 165 14.98 11.27 14.95
C LYS A 165 14.08 10.06 14.71
N PHE A 166 14.35 9.34 13.62
CA PHE A 166 13.78 8.02 13.43
C PHE A 166 14.55 7.02 14.30
N PRO A 167 13.85 6.16 15.05
CA PRO A 167 14.47 5.29 16.05
C PRO A 167 15.50 4.33 15.43
N HIS A 168 15.21 3.76 14.26
CA HIS A 168 16.03 2.68 13.69
C HIS A 168 16.95 3.12 12.55
N PHE A 169 16.93 4.39 12.12
CA PHE A 169 17.67 4.81 10.92
C PHE A 169 19.16 4.46 10.93
N ARG A 170 19.79 4.48 12.12
CA ARG A 170 21.22 4.17 12.27
C ARG A 170 21.54 2.68 12.13
N ASP A 171 20.56 1.83 12.42
CA ASP A 171 20.73 0.39 12.54
C ASP A 171 20.22 -0.36 11.30
N LEU A 172 19.54 0.34 10.37
CA LEU A 172 19.05 -0.25 9.12
C LEU A 172 20.19 -0.88 8.34
N THR A 173 19.96 -2.08 7.81
CA THR A 173 20.90 -2.81 6.96
C THR A 173 20.49 -2.76 5.50
N TRP A 174 19.17 -2.75 5.21
CA TRP A 174 18.63 -2.56 3.87
C TRP A 174 18.71 -1.07 3.48
N ARG A 175 19.84 -0.68 2.88
CA ARG A 175 20.11 0.72 2.50
C ARG A 175 20.20 0.89 0.99
N SER A 176 21.35 0.53 0.44
CA SER A 176 21.67 0.72 -0.98
C SER A 176 20.91 -0.30 -1.81
N GLY A 177 19.84 0.14 -2.48
CA GLY A 177 18.97 -0.76 -3.25
C GLY A 177 17.83 -1.37 -2.42
N VAL A 178 17.34 -0.67 -1.39
CA VAL A 178 16.22 -1.11 -0.54
C VAL A 178 14.98 -1.56 -1.33
N ASP A 179 14.73 -0.97 -2.50
CA ASP A 179 13.68 -1.39 -3.43
C ASP A 179 13.93 -2.79 -4.00
N GLY A 180 15.18 -3.11 -4.33
CA GLY A 180 15.61 -4.44 -4.72
C GLY A 180 15.55 -5.44 -3.56
N ASP A 181 15.94 -5.04 -2.35
CA ASP A 181 15.85 -5.88 -1.14
C ASP A 181 14.39 -6.26 -0.83
N ILE A 182 13.47 -5.28 -0.90
CA ILE A 182 12.02 -5.51 -0.74
C ILE A 182 11.50 -6.48 -1.80
N ASN A 183 11.87 -6.27 -3.08
CA ASN A 183 11.45 -7.15 -4.16
C ASN A 183 11.95 -8.59 -3.94
N ASN A 184 13.24 -8.76 -3.62
CA ASN A 184 13.84 -10.07 -3.35
C ASN A 184 13.17 -10.76 -2.16
N TYR A 185 12.82 -10.02 -1.11
CA TYR A 185 12.12 -10.59 0.05
C TYR A 185 10.70 -11.06 -0.30
N LEU A 186 9.95 -10.26 -1.06
CA LEU A 186 8.61 -10.64 -1.51
C LEU A 186 8.65 -11.90 -2.41
N GLU A 187 9.65 -12.00 -3.30
CA GLU A 187 9.78 -13.15 -4.20
C GLU A 187 10.27 -14.41 -3.48
N THR A 188 11.24 -14.28 -2.57
CA THR A 188 11.89 -15.45 -1.95
C THR A 188 11.25 -15.90 -0.64
N GLN A 189 10.84 -14.96 0.23
CA GLN A 189 10.32 -15.27 1.56
C GLN A 189 8.80 -15.30 1.58
N CYS A 190 8.15 -14.36 0.88
CA CYS A 190 6.69 -14.33 0.77
C CYS A 190 6.14 -15.20 -0.39
N GLN A 191 7.03 -15.80 -1.19
CA GLN A 191 6.70 -16.68 -2.32
C GLN A 191 5.76 -16.03 -3.34
N LEU A 192 5.86 -14.71 -3.53
CA LEU A 192 5.07 -14.01 -4.53
C LEU A 192 5.81 -13.93 -5.86
N ARG A 193 5.11 -14.12 -6.96
CA ARG A 193 5.65 -13.86 -8.30
C ARG A 193 5.40 -12.41 -8.70
N LYS A 194 6.46 -11.68 -9.09
CA LYS A 194 6.27 -10.38 -9.75
C LYS A 194 5.61 -10.56 -11.12
N ILE A 195 4.45 -9.95 -11.30
CA ILE A 195 3.65 -10.04 -12.53
C ILE A 195 3.65 -8.72 -13.32
N PHE A 196 4.06 -7.61 -12.70
CA PHE A 196 4.21 -6.33 -13.37
C PHE A 196 5.22 -5.43 -12.67
N GLU A 197 5.93 -4.63 -13.46
CA GLU A 197 6.78 -3.53 -13.01
C GLU A 197 6.58 -2.34 -13.95
N SER A 198 6.25 -1.18 -13.39
CA SER A 198 6.08 0.04 -14.19
C SER A 198 7.43 0.62 -14.63
N THR A 199 7.37 1.51 -15.63
CA THR A 199 8.47 2.45 -15.87
C THR A 199 8.72 3.31 -14.63
N GLU A 200 9.93 3.83 -14.51
CA GLU A 200 10.24 4.78 -13.44
C GLU A 200 9.44 6.08 -13.62
N THR A 201 8.74 6.49 -12.58
CA THR A 201 8.19 7.84 -12.50
C THR A 201 9.31 8.87 -12.39
N LYS A 202 8.99 10.16 -12.57
CA LYS A 202 9.94 11.28 -12.38
C LYS A 202 10.66 11.30 -11.02
N TRP A 203 10.14 10.59 -10.02
CA TRP A 203 10.73 10.45 -8.68
C TRP A 203 11.56 9.18 -8.50
N LYS A 204 11.87 8.46 -9.58
CA LYS A 204 12.58 7.17 -9.56
C LYS A 204 11.88 6.13 -8.68
N ARG A 205 10.56 6.06 -8.82
CA ARG A 205 9.71 5.08 -8.16
C ARG A 205 9.00 4.25 -9.20
N LYS A 206 8.80 2.98 -8.89
CA LYS A 206 8.08 2.02 -9.72
C LYS A 206 6.91 1.45 -8.95
N ILE A 207 5.82 1.17 -9.66
CA ILE A 207 4.73 0.34 -9.18
C ILE A 207 5.08 -1.10 -9.50
N LEU A 208 5.06 -1.95 -8.48
CA LEU A 208 5.35 -3.37 -8.58
C LEU A 208 4.08 -4.14 -8.20
N CYS A 209 3.61 -5.02 -9.07
CA CYS A 209 2.50 -5.91 -8.76
C CYS A 209 3.00 -7.35 -8.66
N TYR A 210 2.55 -8.02 -7.61
CA TYR A 210 2.88 -9.38 -7.29
C TYR A 210 1.61 -10.21 -7.16
N ARG A 211 1.74 -11.51 -7.39
CA ARG A 211 0.67 -12.49 -7.19
C ARG A 211 1.19 -13.71 -6.45
N LYS A 212 0.33 -14.36 -5.65
CA LYS A 212 0.62 -15.69 -5.10
C LYS A 212 0.74 -16.76 -6.19
#